data_AF-A0A429MKI8-F1
#
_entry.id   AF-A0A429MKI8-F1
#
_cell.length_a   1.000
_cell.length_b   1.000
_cell.length_c   1.000
_cell.angle_alpha   90.00
_cell.angle_beta   90.00
_cell.angle_gamma   90.00
#
_symmetry.space_group_name_H-M   'P 1'
#
loop_
_entity.id
_entity.type
_entity.pdbx_description
1 polymer ?
#
loop_
_entity_poly.entity_id
_entity_poly.type
_entity_poly.pdbx_seq_one_letter_code
_entity_poly.pdbx_strand_id
1 'polypeptide(L)'
;MEFIQANANWLYLVGAILFILTLRGLSGPKTAIQGNRYGMIAMAIAVVTTFFVANNPVIWMIGGAMVLGAIVGIARARTVPMTQMPETVALMHSLVGLAAVLIAVAAILHNNQLTALFAQNEAALTAAGVQ
;
A
#
# COMPACT_ATOMS: atom_id res chain seq x y z
N MET A 1 18.05 -2.98 -14.69
CA MET A 1 16.98 -2.28 -13.92
C MET A 1 15.97 -1.59 -14.83
N GLU A 2 16.36 -1.12 -16.03
CA GLU A 2 15.44 -0.54 -17.02
C GLU A 2 14.28 -1.44 -17.43
N PHE A 3 14.49 -2.76 -17.55
CA PHE A 3 13.43 -3.70 -17.90
C PHE A 3 12.24 -3.70 -16.92
N ILE A 4 12.51 -3.57 -15.61
CA ILE A 4 11.45 -3.56 -14.59
C ILE A 4 10.69 -2.23 -14.64
N GLN A 5 11.38 -1.12 -14.85
CA GLN A 5 10.76 0.19 -14.97
C GLN A 5 9.90 0.29 -16.24
N ALA A 6 10.40 -0.22 -17.37
CA ALA A 6 9.66 -0.24 -18.64
C ALA A 6 8.41 -1.14 -18.59
N ASN A 7 8.44 -2.23 -17.81
CA ASN A 7 7.35 -3.20 -17.71
C ASN A 7 6.59 -3.14 -16.38
N ALA A 8 6.77 -2.08 -15.58
CA ALA A 8 6.14 -1.96 -14.26
C ALA A 8 4.61 -2.11 -14.31
N ASN A 9 3.97 -1.53 -15.32
CA ASN A 9 2.52 -1.63 -15.53
C ASN A 9 2.06 -3.08 -15.74
N TRP A 10 2.82 -3.88 -16.49
CA TRP A 10 2.52 -5.30 -16.70
C TRP A 10 2.70 -6.11 -15.41
N LEU A 11 3.75 -5.81 -14.63
CA LEU A 11 3.98 -6.45 -13.33
C LEU A 11 2.86 -6.13 -12.33
N TYR A 12 2.38 -4.89 -12.30
CA TYR A 12 1.22 -4.49 -11.51
C TYR A 12 -0.07 -5.18 -11.99
N LEU A 13 -0.26 -5.32 -13.31
CA LEU A 13 -1.42 -6.03 -13.86
C LEU A 13 -1.40 -7.52 -13.46
N VAL A 14 -0.25 -8.19 -13.57
CA VAL A 14 -0.08 -9.58 -13.11
C VAL A 14 -0.34 -9.69 -11.62
N GLY A 15 0.18 -8.76 -10.81
CA GLY A 15 -0.10 -8.69 -9.37
C GLY A 15 -1.59 -8.54 -9.06
N ALA A 16 -2.29 -7.65 -9.77
CA ALA A 16 -3.73 -7.46 -9.61
C ALA A 16 -4.54 -8.73 -9.94
N ILE A 17 -4.18 -9.43 -11.03
CA ILE A 17 -4.79 -10.71 -11.39
C ILE A 17 -4.57 -11.76 -10.29
N LEU A 18 -3.35 -11.85 -9.73
CA LEU A 18 -3.05 -12.76 -8.63
C LEU A 18 -3.83 -12.43 -7.35
N PHE A 19 -4.06 -11.14 -7.04
CA PHE A 19 -4.94 -10.75 -5.92
C PHE A 19 -6.40 -11.17 -6.16
N ILE A 20 -6.92 -11.06 -7.38
CA ILE A 20 -8.26 -11.57 -7.71
C ILE A 20 -8.33 -13.09 -7.53
N LEU A 21 -7.30 -13.82 -7.98
CA LEU A 21 -7.21 -15.28 -7.79
C LEU A 21 -7.06 -15.67 -6.30
N THR A 22 -6.44 -14.82 -5.49
CA THR A 22 -6.34 -14.98 -4.03
C THR A 22 -7.73 -14.97 -3.41
N LEU A 23 -8.53 -13.92 -3.69
CA LEU A 23 -9.90 -13.79 -3.17
C LEU A 23 -10.77 -14.97 -3.61
N ARG A 24 -10.68 -15.37 -4.89
CA ARG A 24 -11.39 -16.55 -5.40
C ARG A 24 -10.96 -17.84 -4.70
N GLY A 25 -9.66 -18.03 -4.47
CA GLY A 25 -9.12 -19.22 -3.82
C GLY A 25 -9.54 -19.32 -2.34
N LEU A 26 -9.67 -18.18 -1.65
CA LEU A 26 -10.10 -18.12 -0.25
C LEU A 26 -11.60 -18.40 -0.05
N SER A 27 -12.42 -18.35 -1.10
CA SER A 27 -13.87 -18.62 -1.01
C SER A 27 -14.23 -20.09 -0.78
N GLY A 28 -13.27 -21.02 -0.86
CA GLY A 28 -13.50 -22.45 -0.67
C GLY A 28 -12.41 -23.13 0.16
N PRO A 29 -12.74 -24.05 1.07
CA PRO A 29 -11.77 -24.69 1.96
C PRO A 29 -10.74 -25.55 1.21
N LYS A 30 -11.13 -26.18 0.10
CA LYS A 30 -10.23 -27.00 -0.74
C LYS A 30 -9.14 -26.16 -1.43
N THR A 31 -9.43 -24.90 -1.74
CA THR A 31 -8.54 -24.00 -2.49
C THR A 31 -7.89 -22.92 -1.61
N ALA A 32 -8.28 -22.80 -0.34
CA ALA A 32 -7.86 -21.72 0.56
C ALA A 32 -6.33 -21.59 0.69
N ILE A 33 -5.62 -22.72 0.79
CA ILE A 33 -4.15 -22.73 0.88
C ILE A 33 -3.52 -22.19 -0.40
N GLN A 34 -4.03 -22.61 -1.56
CA GLN A 34 -3.55 -22.15 -2.86
C GLN A 34 -3.85 -20.66 -3.07
N GLY A 35 -5.05 -20.21 -2.69
CA GLY A 35 -5.44 -18.80 -2.68
C GLY A 35 -4.46 -17.95 -1.89
N ASN A 36 -4.16 -18.34 -0.65
CA ASN A 36 -3.21 -17.60 0.19
C ASN A 36 -1.79 -17.52 -0.44
N ARG A 37 -1.34 -18.58 -1.12
CA ARG A 37 -0.03 -18.57 -1.83
C ARG A 37 -0.01 -17.56 -2.98
N TYR A 38 -1.10 -17.45 -3.75
CA TYR A 38 -1.19 -16.41 -4.79
C TYR A 38 -1.09 -15.01 -4.19
N GLY A 39 -1.69 -14.79 -3.02
CA GLY A 39 -1.63 -13.50 -2.32
C GLY A 39 -0.21 -13.13 -1.90
N MET A 40 0.53 -14.08 -1.33
CA MET A 40 1.93 -13.88 -0.97
C MET A 40 2.81 -13.55 -2.19
N ILE A 41 2.61 -14.24 -3.31
CA ILE A 41 3.35 -13.99 -4.56
C ILE A 41 2.99 -12.60 -5.11
N ALA A 42 1.70 -12.25 -5.14
CA ALA A 42 1.23 -10.95 -5.60
C ALA A 42 1.86 -9.79 -4.78
N MET A 43 1.83 -9.91 -3.45
CA MET A 43 2.40 -8.90 -2.55
C MET A 43 3.92 -8.76 -2.75
N ALA A 44 4.63 -9.88 -2.94
CA ALA A 44 6.07 -9.86 -3.22
C ALA A 44 6.37 -9.13 -4.54
N ILE A 45 5.64 -9.43 -5.62
CA ILE A 45 5.80 -8.75 -6.92
C ILE A 45 5.55 -7.24 -6.77
N ALA A 46 4.47 -6.85 -6.07
CA ALA A 46 4.13 -5.44 -5.89
C ALA A 46 5.22 -4.66 -5.14
N VAL A 47 5.70 -5.19 -4.01
CA VAL A 47 6.77 -4.57 -3.20
C VAL A 47 8.05 -4.45 -4.01
N VAL A 48 8.50 -5.54 -4.63
CA VAL A 48 9.74 -5.56 -5.41
C VAL A 48 9.67 -4.57 -6.57
N THR A 49 8.57 -4.57 -7.33
CA THR A 49 8.38 -3.63 -8.46
C THR A 49 8.44 -2.18 -7.99
N THR A 50 7.80 -1.88 -6.85
CA THR A 50 7.78 -0.52 -6.28
C THR A 50 9.19 -0.02 -5.93
N PHE A 51 10.05 -0.88 -5.36
CA PHE A 51 11.44 -0.51 -5.05
C PHE A 51 12.26 -0.16 -6.30
N PHE A 52 12.02 -0.82 -7.43
CA PHE A 52 12.73 -0.56 -8.68
C PHE A 52 12.18 0.63 -9.48
N VAL A 53 10.90 0.99 -9.26
CA VAL A 53 10.24 2.13 -9.91
C VAL A 53 10.45 3.44 -9.16
N ALA A 54 10.60 3.39 -7.84
CA ALA A 54 10.83 4.58 -7.03
C ALA A 54 12.08 5.34 -7.48
N ASN A 55 11.96 6.67 -7.60
CA ASN A 55 13.08 7.53 -7.97
C ASN A 55 13.87 7.91 -6.71
N ASN A 56 15.14 7.49 -6.64
CA ASN A 56 16.06 7.70 -5.50
C ASN A 56 15.49 7.30 -4.11
N PRO A 57 15.03 6.05 -3.93
CA PRO A 57 14.46 5.60 -2.65
C PRO A 57 15.53 5.53 -1.57
N VAL A 58 15.20 5.96 -0.35
CA VAL A 58 16.03 5.75 0.84
C VAL A 58 15.86 4.31 1.33
N ILE A 59 16.48 3.36 0.61
CA ILE A 59 16.26 1.90 0.75
C ILE A 59 16.43 1.44 2.20
N TRP A 60 17.44 1.93 2.91
CA TRP A 60 17.71 1.55 4.29
C TRP A 60 16.58 1.93 5.25
N MET A 61 15.98 3.11 5.05
CA MET A 61 14.89 3.59 5.91
C MET A 61 13.59 2.84 5.61
N ILE A 62 13.29 2.61 4.33
CA ILE A 62 12.11 1.84 3.91
C ILE A 62 12.23 0.39 4.38
N GLY A 63 13.38 -0.25 4.13
CA GLY A 63 13.68 -1.61 4.55
C GLY A 63 13.63 -1.76 6.07
N GLY A 64 14.22 -0.82 6.81
CA GLY A 64 14.18 -0.80 8.27
C GLY A 64 12.74 -0.71 8.81
N ALA A 65 11.94 0.23 8.29
CA ALA A 65 10.53 0.37 8.67
C ALA A 65 9.70 -0.89 8.35
N MET A 66 9.95 -1.50 7.18
CA MET A 66 9.27 -2.73 6.76
C MET A 66 9.61 -3.91 7.67
N VAL A 67 10.89 -4.09 8.02
CA VAL A 67 11.34 -5.16 8.92
C VAL A 67 10.76 -4.97 10.32
N LEU A 68 10.82 -3.75 10.86
CA LEU A 68 10.22 -3.45 12.17
C LEU A 68 8.71 -3.73 12.19
N GLY A 69 7.98 -3.27 11.16
CA GLY A 69 6.56 -3.55 11.00
C GLY A 69 6.26 -5.05 10.87
N ALA A 70 7.05 -5.78 10.09
CA ALA A 70 6.90 -7.22 9.91
C ALA A 70 7.15 -8.00 11.21
N ILE A 71 8.18 -7.62 11.99
CA ILE A 71 8.48 -8.26 13.29
C ILE A 71 7.27 -8.10 14.23
N VAL A 72 6.76 -6.87 14.38
CA VAL A 72 5.61 -6.60 15.25
C VAL A 72 4.37 -7.34 14.75
N GLY A 73 4.09 -7.30 13.45
CA GLY A 73 2.95 -7.98 12.83
C GLY A 73 2.99 -9.49 13.03
N ILE A 74 4.13 -10.13 12.77
CA ILE A 74 4.31 -11.58 12.93
C ILE A 74 4.21 -11.97 14.41
N ALA A 75 4.82 -11.20 15.32
CA ALA A 75 4.75 -11.45 16.75
C ALA A 75 3.30 -11.45 17.24
N ARG A 76 2.51 -10.41 16.89
CA ARG A 76 1.11 -10.32 17.31
C ARG A 76 0.24 -11.39 16.65
N ALA A 77 0.42 -11.65 15.36
CA ALA A 77 -0.36 -12.66 14.64
C ALA A 77 -0.19 -14.09 15.20
N ARG A 78 0.99 -14.41 15.78
CA ARG A 78 1.26 -15.74 16.37
C ARG A 78 0.74 -15.90 17.79
N THR A 79 0.56 -14.81 18.53
CA THR A 79 0.24 -14.86 19.97
C THR A 79 -1.26 -14.77 20.28
N VAL A 80 -2.09 -14.38 19.31
CA VAL A 80 -3.51 -14.13 19.53
C VAL A 80 -4.31 -15.44 19.56
N PRO A 81 -5.20 -15.65 20.55
CA PRO A 81 -6.12 -16.78 20.57
C PRO A 81 -7.11 -16.76 19.39
N MET A 82 -7.46 -17.93 18.85
CA MET A 82 -8.42 -18.05 17.74
C MET A 82 -9.81 -17.49 18.06
N THR A 83 -10.14 -17.30 19.34
CA THR A 83 -11.40 -16.67 19.79
C THR A 83 -11.44 -15.15 19.59
N GLN A 84 -10.27 -14.49 19.55
CA GLN A 84 -10.13 -13.04 19.38
C GLN A 84 -9.65 -12.65 17.97
N MET A 85 -9.88 -13.53 17.00
CA MET A 85 -9.58 -13.25 15.59
C MET A 85 -10.32 -12.00 15.08
N PRO A 86 -11.62 -11.75 15.39
CA PRO A 86 -12.31 -10.55 14.92
C PRO A 86 -11.65 -9.24 15.39
N GLU A 87 -11.25 -9.16 16.66
CA GLU A 87 -10.60 -7.97 17.23
C GLU A 87 -9.24 -7.71 16.58
N THR A 88 -8.44 -8.75 16.42
CA THR A 88 -7.10 -8.61 15.84
C THR A 88 -7.17 -8.19 14.37
N VAL A 89 -8.14 -8.69 13.61
CA VAL A 89 -8.38 -8.25 12.22
C VAL A 89 -8.81 -6.78 12.18
N ALA A 90 -9.67 -6.33 13.10
CA ALA A 90 -10.08 -4.93 13.17
C ALA A 90 -8.89 -3.99 13.45
N LEU A 91 -7.99 -4.37 14.37
CA LEU A 91 -6.76 -3.63 14.64
C LEU A 91 -5.82 -3.59 13.43
N MET A 92 -5.66 -4.69 12.69
CA MET A 92 -4.83 -4.68 11.47
C MET A 92 -5.41 -3.75 10.39
N HIS A 93 -6.74 -3.72 10.25
CA HIS A 93 -7.40 -2.84 9.29
C HIS A 93 -7.29 -1.35 9.68
N SER A 94 -7.38 -1.02 10.97
CA SER A 94 -7.21 0.35 11.43
C SER A 94 -5.79 0.88 11.21
N LEU A 95 -4.75 0.03 11.34
CA LEU A 95 -3.38 0.39 10.99
C LEU A 95 -3.22 0.69 9.49
N VAL A 96 -3.87 -0.09 8.60
CA VAL A 96 -3.85 0.19 7.15
C VAL A 96 -4.52 1.53 6.84
N GLY A 97 -5.63 1.84 7.52
CA GLY A 97 -6.28 3.15 7.43
C GLY A 97 -5.37 4.30 7.86
N LEU A 98 -4.68 4.15 9.00
CA LEU A 98 -3.72 5.15 9.47
C LEU A 98 -2.56 5.34 8.47
N ALA A 99 -2.05 4.25 7.90
CA ALA A 99 -1.01 4.33 6.86
C ALA A 99 -1.50 5.11 5.63
N ALA A 100 -2.73 4.90 5.18
CA ALA A 100 -3.31 5.67 4.07
C ALA A 100 -3.41 7.17 4.38
N VAL A 101 -3.80 7.54 5.62
CA VAL A 101 -3.83 8.93 6.06
C VAL A 101 -2.43 9.54 6.06
N LEU A 102 -1.43 8.84 6.60
CA LEU A 102 -0.04 9.32 6.61
C LEU A 102 0.54 9.46 5.19
N ILE A 103 0.21 8.55 4.27
CA ILE A 103 0.59 8.65 2.86
C ILE A 103 -0.05 9.90 2.22
N ALA A 104 -1.33 10.16 2.49
CA ALA A 104 -2.02 11.34 1.97
C ALA A 104 -1.38 12.64 2.50
N VAL A 105 -1.10 12.73 3.80
CA VAL A 105 -0.40 13.89 4.40
C VAL A 105 0.99 14.05 3.79
N ALA A 106 1.76 12.97 3.66
CA ALA A 106 3.09 13.02 3.04
C ALA A 106 3.03 13.49 1.59
N ALA A 107 2.04 13.02 0.80
CA ALA A 107 1.85 13.46 -0.58
C ALA A 107 1.52 14.96 -0.67
N ILE A 108 0.66 15.46 0.23
CA ILE A 108 0.30 16.88 0.33
C ILE A 108 1.53 17.74 0.65
N LEU A 109 2.34 17.34 1.63
CA LEU A 109 3.56 18.07 2.02
C LEU A 109 4.64 18.00 0.94
N HIS A 110 4.79 16.85 0.27
CA HIS A 110 5.81 16.63 -0.74
C HIS A 110 5.55 17.42 -2.03
N ASN A 111 4.30 17.51 -2.47
CA ASN A 111 3.99 17.99 -3.81
C ASN A 111 4.04 19.53 -3.95
N ASN A 112 4.19 20.31 -2.87
CA ASN A 112 4.08 21.79 -2.81
C ASN A 112 2.89 22.40 -3.59
N GLN A 113 1.97 21.58 -4.12
CA GLN A 113 0.88 22.01 -4.96
C GLN A 113 -0.23 22.63 -4.13
N LEU A 114 -0.21 22.50 -2.80
CA LEU A 114 -1.10 23.28 -1.94
C LEU A 114 -0.90 24.78 -2.18
N THR A 115 0.33 25.29 -2.20
CA THR A 115 0.57 26.73 -2.44
C THR A 115 0.18 27.13 -3.87
N ALA A 116 0.42 26.27 -4.86
CA ALA A 116 -0.02 26.50 -6.24
C ALA A 116 -1.55 26.44 -6.41
N LEU A 117 -2.25 25.55 -5.70
CA LEU A 117 -3.70 25.42 -5.69
C LEU A 117 -4.37 26.57 -4.93
N PHE A 118 -3.78 27.05 -3.82
CA PHE A 118 -4.23 28.26 -3.14
C PHE A 118 -4.04 29.49 -4.02
N ALA A 119 -2.89 29.63 -4.71
CA ALA A 119 -2.67 30.72 -5.66
C ALA A 119 -3.62 30.67 -6.87
N GLN A 120 -3.91 29.47 -7.41
CA GLN A 120 -4.91 29.29 -8.46
C GLN A 120 -6.33 29.59 -7.96
N ASN A 121 -6.66 29.20 -6.73
CA ASN A 121 -7.96 29.51 -6.14
C ASN A 121 -8.11 30.99 -5.82
N GLU A 122 -7.09 31.71 -5.32
CA GLU A 122 -7.14 33.16 -5.16
C GLU A 122 -7.38 33.87 -6.50
N ALA A 123 -6.66 33.46 -7.56
CA ALA A 123 -6.89 34.00 -8.90
C ALA A 123 -8.32 33.69 -9.41
N ALA A 124 -8.85 32.50 -9.11
CA ALA A 124 -10.21 32.11 -9.48
C ALA A 124 -11.30 32.83 -8.64
N LEU A 125 -11.07 33.06 -7.34
CA LEU A 125 -11.98 33.82 -6.46
C LEU A 125 -12.01 35.30 -6.82
N THR A 126 -10.85 35.89 -7.15
CA THR A 126 -10.75 37.28 -7.63
C THR A 126 -11.44 37.43 -8.98
N ALA A 127 -11.30 36.46 -9.89
CA ALA A 127 -12.03 36.42 -11.16
C ALA A 127 -13.53 36.17 -10.99
N ALA A 128 -13.94 35.46 -9.93
CA ALA A 128 -15.35 35.24 -9.57
C ALA A 128 -15.97 36.41 -8.78
N GLY A 129 -15.22 37.50 -8.53
CA GLY A 129 -15.73 38.71 -7.89
C GLY A 129 -16.01 38.58 -6.39
N VAL A 130 -15.53 37.52 -5.75
CA VAL A 130 -15.58 37.35 -4.29
C VAL A 130 -14.30 37.98 -3.74
N GLN A 131 -14.42 39.17 -3.14
CA GLN A 131 -13.33 39.83 -2.43
C GLN A 131 -12.95 39.05 -1.17
#